data_AF-A0A662ZKT4-F1
#
_entry.id   AF-A0A662ZKT4-F1
#
_cell.length_a   1.000
_cell.length_b   1.000
_cell.length_c   1.000
_cell.angle_alpha   90.00
_cell.angle_beta   90.00
_cell.angle_gamma   90.00
#
_symmetry.space_group_name_H-M   'P 1'
#
loop_
_entity.id
_entity.type
_entity.pdbx_description
1 polymer ?
#
loop_
_entity_poly.entity_id
_entity_poly.type
_entity_poly.pdbx_seq_one_letter_code
_entity_poly.pdbx_strand_id
1 'polypeptide(L)'
;AKYNELLKQNELLFTLDLVKEKVLQAYKMTDETKMAIEIGNIIEICQATNNEHFIWFSQLLNNHFEGIIAHATYKISSGKIEGINQKIKTIRRHGYGYPDDEYFFLKVIDASRKKYIRNQRSHKIND
;
A
#
# COMPACT_ATOMS: atom_id res chain seq x y z
N ALA A 1 -29.36 3.70 -30.91
CA ALA A 1 -28.92 5.11 -30.78
C ALA A 1 -28.56 5.45 -29.32
N LYS A 2 -29.55 5.54 -28.41
CA LYS A 2 -29.35 5.91 -27.00
C LYS A 2 -28.31 5.07 -26.23
N TYR A 3 -28.24 3.76 -26.49
CA TYR A 3 -27.26 2.86 -25.84
C TYR A 3 -25.80 3.22 -26.12
N ASN A 4 -25.43 3.42 -27.40
CA ASN A 4 -24.06 3.76 -27.78
C ASN A 4 -23.65 5.14 -27.28
N GLU A 5 -24.60 6.06 -27.19
CA GLU A 5 -24.37 7.40 -26.64
C GLU A 5 -24.07 7.36 -25.15
N LEU A 6 -24.80 6.54 -24.39
CA LEU A 6 -24.52 6.28 -22.97
C LEU A 6 -23.15 5.63 -22.77
N LEU A 7 -22.76 4.66 -23.61
CA LEU A 7 -21.43 4.06 -23.55
C LEU A 7 -20.33 5.12 -23.77
N LYS A 8 -20.49 5.96 -24.79
CA LYS A 8 -19.52 7.01 -25.09
C LYS A 8 -19.40 8.04 -23.96
N GLN A 9 -20.51 8.41 -23.33
CA GLN A 9 -20.50 9.32 -22.18
C GLN A 9 -19.81 8.71 -20.94
N ASN A 10 -19.82 7.39 -20.81
CA ASN A 10 -19.27 6.66 -19.67
C ASN A 10 -17.91 5.99 -19.96
N GLU A 11 -17.30 6.28 -21.11
CA GLU A 11 -16.04 5.65 -21.53
C GLU A 11 -14.95 5.78 -20.47
N LEU A 12 -14.79 6.98 -19.90
CA LEU A 12 -13.81 7.24 -18.84
C LEU A 12 -14.03 6.36 -17.60
N LEU A 13 -15.28 6.27 -17.11
CA LEU A 13 -15.62 5.47 -15.93
C LEU A 13 -15.40 3.98 -16.20
N PHE A 14 -15.77 3.52 -17.39
CA PHE A 14 -15.56 2.13 -17.80
C PHE A 14 -14.07 1.78 -17.86
N THR A 15 -13.24 2.63 -18.46
CA THR A 15 -11.79 2.42 -18.49
C THR A 15 -11.19 2.42 -17.09
N LEU A 16 -11.69 3.26 -16.19
CA LEU A 16 -11.24 3.32 -14.80
C LEU A 16 -11.56 2.01 -14.05
N ASP A 17 -12.79 1.52 -14.17
CA ASP A 17 -13.18 0.23 -13.59
C ASP A 17 -12.38 -0.93 -14.19
N LEU A 18 -12.13 -0.92 -15.51
CA LEU A 18 -11.28 -1.92 -16.16
C LEU A 18 -9.87 -1.95 -15.57
N VAL A 19 -9.21 -0.79 -15.46
CA VAL A 19 -7.86 -0.67 -14.89
C VAL A 19 -7.86 -1.12 -13.44
N LYS A 20 -8.84 -0.69 -12.65
CA LYS A 20 -8.99 -1.09 -11.25
C LYS A 20 -9.10 -2.61 -11.09
N GLU A 21 -9.98 -3.26 -11.85
CA GLU A 21 -10.16 -4.72 -11.76
C GLU A 21 -8.90 -5.48 -12.20
N LYS A 22 -8.19 -5.00 -13.23
CA LYS A 22 -6.91 -5.58 -13.63
C LYS A 22 -5.85 -5.47 -12.54
N VAL A 23 -5.73 -4.31 -11.91
CA VAL A 23 -4.81 -4.12 -10.77
C VAL A 23 -5.19 -5.08 -9.63
N LEU A 24 -6.47 -5.15 -9.25
CA LEU A 24 -6.93 -6.09 -8.21
C LEU A 24 -6.62 -7.54 -8.54
N GLN A 25 -6.70 -7.92 -9.82
CA GLN A 25 -6.36 -9.26 -10.27
C GLN A 25 -4.85 -9.52 -10.22
N ALA A 26 -4.02 -8.55 -10.61
CA ALA A 26 -2.57 -8.64 -10.50
C ALA A 26 -2.12 -8.89 -9.05
N TYR A 27 -2.71 -8.19 -8.08
CA TYR A 27 -2.39 -8.37 -6.66
C TYR A 27 -2.83 -9.71 -6.04
N LYS A 28 -3.67 -10.50 -6.74
CA LYS A 28 -4.00 -11.87 -6.32
C LYS A 28 -2.95 -12.89 -6.77
N MET A 29 -2.08 -12.51 -7.72
CA MET A 29 -1.05 -13.40 -8.25
C MET A 29 0.02 -13.71 -7.20
N THR A 30 0.63 -14.89 -7.32
CA THR A 30 1.69 -15.37 -6.42
C THR A 30 2.99 -15.67 -7.16
N ASP A 31 3.08 -15.23 -8.41
CA ASP A 31 4.20 -15.44 -9.31
C ASP A 31 4.62 -14.05 -9.83
N GLU A 32 5.84 -13.64 -9.48
CA GLU A 32 6.37 -12.32 -9.84
C GLU A 32 6.42 -12.10 -11.35
N THR A 33 6.71 -13.14 -12.13
CA THR A 33 6.82 -13.03 -13.59
C THR A 33 5.45 -12.78 -14.20
N LYS A 34 4.42 -13.50 -13.73
CA LYS A 34 3.04 -13.28 -14.19
C LYS A 34 2.52 -11.92 -13.77
N MET A 35 2.83 -11.50 -12.54
CA MET A 35 2.44 -10.18 -12.06
C MET A 35 3.14 -9.07 -12.84
N ALA A 36 4.43 -9.22 -13.15
CA ALA A 36 5.19 -8.27 -13.96
C ALA A 36 4.57 -8.06 -15.35
N ILE A 37 4.18 -9.16 -16.01
CA ILE A 37 3.49 -9.11 -17.30
C ILE A 37 2.15 -8.38 -17.18
N GLU A 38 1.33 -8.71 -16.19
CA GLU A 38 0.02 -8.07 -16.04
C GLU A 38 0.14 -6.57 -15.70
N ILE A 39 1.08 -6.19 -14.83
CA ILE A 39 1.36 -4.78 -14.53
C ILE A 39 1.87 -4.04 -15.77
N GLY A 40 2.73 -4.67 -16.58
CA GLY A 40 3.16 -4.13 -17.88
C GLY A 40 1.97 -3.86 -18.80
N ASN A 41 1.07 -4.83 -18.95
CA ASN A 41 -0.16 -4.67 -19.74
C ASN A 41 -1.04 -3.52 -19.21
N ILE A 42 -1.15 -3.36 -17.89
CA ILE A 42 -1.93 -2.27 -17.27
C ILE A 42 -1.31 -0.91 -17.61
N ILE A 43 0.03 -0.80 -17.55
CA ILE A 43 0.75 0.42 -17.91
C ILE A 43 0.50 0.80 -19.37
N GLU A 44 0.58 -0.17 -20.28
CA GLU A 44 0.29 0.04 -21.71
C GLU A 44 -1.15 0.52 -21.93
N ILE A 45 -2.14 -0.12 -21.28
CA ILE A 45 -3.54 0.30 -21.34
C ILE A 45 -3.68 1.75 -20.88
N CYS A 46 -3.07 2.11 -19.75
CA CYS A 46 -3.15 3.46 -19.20
C CYS A 46 -2.54 4.50 -20.14
N GLN A 47 -1.39 4.20 -20.75
CA GLN A 47 -0.73 5.08 -21.72
C GLN A 47 -1.57 5.27 -22.99
N ALA A 48 -2.22 4.20 -23.48
CA ALA A 48 -3.05 4.25 -24.67
C ALA A 48 -4.29 5.16 -24.54
N THR A 49 -4.75 5.45 -23.32
CA THR A 49 -5.92 6.31 -23.10
C THR A 49 -5.69 7.79 -23.45
N ASN A 50 -4.44 8.25 -23.57
CA ASN A 50 -4.06 9.67 -23.71
C ASN A 50 -4.67 10.62 -22.66
N ASN A 51 -5.18 10.08 -21.55
CA ASN A 51 -5.73 10.86 -20.46
C ASN A 51 -4.63 11.14 -19.43
N GLU A 52 -4.53 12.39 -18.98
CA GLU A 52 -3.50 12.83 -18.04
C GLU A 52 -3.45 12.00 -16.75
N HIS A 53 -4.60 11.63 -16.19
CA HIS A 53 -4.65 10.85 -14.95
C HIS A 53 -4.17 9.41 -15.13
N PHE A 54 -4.50 8.78 -16.26
CA PHE A 54 -4.00 7.44 -16.57
C PHE A 54 -2.51 7.45 -16.93
N ILE A 55 -2.03 8.49 -17.63
CA ILE A 55 -0.59 8.66 -17.89
C ILE A 55 0.16 8.80 -16.56
N TRP A 56 -0.32 9.66 -15.66
CA TRP A 56 0.25 9.78 -14.32
C TRP A 56 0.25 8.45 -13.56
N PHE A 57 -0.86 7.71 -13.60
CA PHE A 57 -0.96 6.40 -12.94
C PHE A 57 0.02 5.38 -13.54
N SER A 58 0.23 5.40 -14.86
CA SER A 58 1.22 4.54 -15.52
C SER A 58 2.65 4.84 -15.05
N GLN A 59 2.97 6.11 -14.81
CA GLN A 59 4.27 6.53 -14.27
C GLN A 59 4.41 6.08 -12.81
N LEU A 60 3.35 6.18 -12.01
CA LEU A 60 3.33 5.69 -10.64
C LEU A 60 3.61 4.19 -10.58
N LEU A 61 2.97 3.39 -11.45
CA LEU A 61 3.20 1.95 -11.54
C LEU A 61 4.64 1.63 -11.95
N ASN A 62 5.20 2.34 -12.93
CA ASN A 62 6.60 2.17 -13.36
C ASN A 62 7.59 2.48 -12.23
N ASN A 63 7.41 3.60 -11.54
CA ASN A 63 8.30 4.04 -10.46
C ASN A 63 8.34 3.07 -9.28
N HIS A 64 7.27 2.30 -9.07
CA HIS A 64 7.14 1.34 -7.98
C HIS A 64 7.12 -0.12 -8.47
N PHE A 65 7.49 -0.37 -9.73
CA PHE A 65 7.30 -1.67 -10.39
C PHE A 65 7.90 -2.83 -9.60
N GLU A 66 9.16 -2.69 -9.18
CA GLU A 66 9.87 -3.72 -8.40
C GLU A 66 9.17 -4.05 -7.08
N GLY A 67 8.71 -3.05 -6.35
CA GLY A 67 7.99 -3.24 -5.09
C GLY A 67 6.61 -3.86 -5.29
N ILE A 68 5.95 -3.54 -6.40
CA ILE A 68 4.65 -4.10 -6.77
C ILE A 68 4.80 -5.60 -7.09
N ILE A 69 5.76 -6.00 -7.92
CA ILE A 69 5.94 -7.41 -8.28
C ILE A 69 6.44 -8.24 -7.11
N ALA A 70 7.29 -7.67 -6.24
CA ALA A 70 7.76 -8.32 -5.02
C ALA A 70 6.62 -8.69 -4.06
N HIS A 71 5.44 -8.06 -4.18
CA HIS A 71 4.25 -8.44 -3.42
C HIS A 71 3.80 -9.89 -3.71
N ALA A 72 4.01 -10.38 -4.93
CA ALA A 72 3.63 -11.74 -5.32
C ALA A 72 4.38 -12.80 -4.48
N THR A 73 5.64 -12.53 -4.15
CA THR A 73 6.45 -13.36 -3.25
C THR A 73 6.22 -13.00 -1.78
N TYR A 74 6.24 -11.71 -1.46
CA TYR A 74 6.18 -11.19 -0.10
C TYR A 74 4.84 -10.47 0.13
N LYS A 75 3.86 -11.22 0.63
CA LYS A 75 2.52 -10.69 1.00
C LYS A 75 2.56 -9.86 2.29
N ILE A 76 3.31 -8.77 2.28
CA ILE A 76 3.40 -7.83 3.40
C ILE A 76 2.21 -6.88 3.31
N SER A 77 1.32 -6.94 4.29
CA SER A 77 0.22 -5.97 4.39
C SER A 77 0.72 -4.65 4.96
N SER A 78 0.12 -3.54 4.50
CA SER A 78 0.37 -2.20 5.03
C SER A 78 0.05 -2.10 6.51
N GLY A 79 -0.93 -2.85 7.01
CA GLY A 79 -1.38 -2.77 8.41
C GLY A 79 -0.29 -3.08 9.45
N LYS A 80 0.64 -4.00 9.16
CA LYS A 80 1.78 -4.26 10.06
C LYS A 80 2.73 -3.07 10.12
N ILE A 81 3.04 -2.50 8.96
CA ILE A 81 3.93 -1.34 8.83
C ILE A 81 3.27 -0.11 9.49
N GLU A 82 1.98 0.10 9.26
CA GLU A 82 1.21 1.17 9.87
C GLU A 82 1.19 1.06 11.40
N GLY A 83 0.97 -0.16 11.93
CA GLY A 83 1.03 -0.41 13.36
C GLY A 83 2.38 -0.07 13.97
N ILE A 84 3.48 -0.42 13.29
CA ILE A 84 4.84 -0.04 13.70
C ILE A 84 5.00 1.49 13.65
N ASN A 85 4.56 2.15 12.58
CA ASN A 85 4.62 3.61 12.46
C ASN A 85 3.88 4.30 13.60
N GLN A 86 2.72 3.81 14.02
CA GLN A 86 2.00 4.37 15.16
C GLN A 86 2.70 4.11 16.50
N LYS A 87 3.33 2.93 16.68
CA LYS A 87 4.18 2.66 17.84
C LYS A 87 5.37 3.63 17.91
N ILE A 88 6.10 3.81 16.80
CA ILE A 88 7.23 4.75 16.69
C ILE A 88 6.79 6.17 17.03
N LYS A 89 5.68 6.64 16.45
CA LYS A 89 5.09 7.96 16.76
C LYS A 89 4.75 8.08 18.25
N THR A 90 4.20 7.04 18.85
CA THR A 90 3.85 7.02 20.29
C THR A 90 5.08 7.08 21.18
N ILE A 91 6.11 6.28 20.88
CA ILE A 91 7.39 6.27 21.60
C ILE A 91 8.01 7.67 21.55
N ARG A 92 8.09 8.28 20.36
CA ARG A 92 8.61 9.64 20.17
C ARG A 92 7.84 10.70 20.95
N ARG A 93 6.51 10.58 21.10
CA ARG A 93 5.71 11.52 21.91
C ARG A 93 5.95 11.36 23.41
N HIS A 94 6.25 10.15 23.89
CA HIS A 94 6.50 9.90 25.31
C HIS A 94 7.95 10.19 25.73
N GLY A 95 8.90 10.09 24.79
CA GLY A 95 10.31 10.44 25.03
C GLY A 95 10.51 11.94 24.92
N TYR A 96 10.69 12.62 26.06
CA TYR A 96 11.10 14.02 26.12
C TYR A 96 12.60 14.17 25.79
N GLY A 97 12.96 13.84 24.54
CA GLY A 97 14.34 13.75 24.07
C GLY A 97 14.94 12.37 24.32
N TYR A 98 15.46 11.74 23.26
CA TYR A 98 16.31 10.57 23.37
C TYR A 98 17.78 11.02 23.29
N PRO A 99 18.70 10.36 24.01
CA PRO A 99 20.12 10.71 24.00
C PRO A 99 20.74 10.72 22.60
N ASP A 100 20.33 9.75 21.77
CA ASP A 100 20.75 9.58 20.38
C ASP A 100 19.74 8.67 19.64
N ASP A 101 19.95 8.52 18.33
CA ASP A 101 19.11 7.69 17.47
C ASP A 101 19.27 6.18 17.78
N GLU A 102 20.46 5.74 18.19
CA GLU A 102 20.71 4.33 18.54
C GLU A 102 19.85 3.90 19.73
N TYR A 103 19.81 4.71 20.78
CA TYR A 103 18.95 4.52 21.93
C TYR A 103 17.47 4.59 21.55
N PHE A 104 17.08 5.50 20.65
CA PHE A 104 15.71 5.53 20.13
C PHE A 104 15.35 4.21 19.41
N PHE A 105 16.22 3.69 18.54
CA PHE A 105 16.01 2.41 17.87
C PHE A 105 15.92 1.24 18.86
N LEU A 106 16.73 1.24 19.93
CA LEU A 106 16.60 0.25 21.01
C LEU A 106 15.21 0.29 21.67
N LYS A 107 14.64 1.47 21.91
CA LYS A 107 13.27 1.61 22.45
C LYS A 107 12.22 1.11 21.45
N VAL A 108 12.40 1.36 20.16
CA VAL A 108 11.52 0.85 19.10
C VAL A 108 11.56 -0.68 19.04
N ILE A 109 12.75 -1.28 19.10
CA ILE A 109 12.94 -2.74 19.11
C ILE A 109 12.33 -3.37 20.38
N ASP A 110 12.54 -2.78 21.56
CA ASP A 110 11.89 -3.25 22.79
C ASP A 110 10.36 -3.25 22.67
N ALA A 111 9.79 -2.16 22.14
CA ALA A 111 8.35 -2.02 21.97
C ALA A 111 7.77 -2.95 20.89
N SER A 112 8.55 -3.35 19.88
CA SER A 112 8.11 -4.27 18.82
C SER A 112 8.01 -5.71 19.33
N ARG A 113 8.81 -6.10 20.32
CA ARG A 113 8.83 -7.43 20.93
C ARG A 113 7.68 -7.68 21.92
N LYS A 114 6.97 -6.62 22.35
CA LYS A 114 5.83 -6.74 23.27
C LYS A 114 4.65 -7.44 22.60
N LYS A 115 4.24 -8.58 23.15
CA LYS A 115 3.04 -9.32 22.72
C LYS A 115 1.79 -8.45 22.91
N TYR A 116 0.84 -8.55 21.98
CA TYR A 116 -0.46 -7.92 22.13
C TYR A 116 -1.21 -8.55 23.31
N ILE A 117 -1.65 -7.72 24.24
CA ILE A 117 -2.50 -8.12 25.37
C ILE A 117 -3.86 -7.47 25.14
N ARG A 118 -4.88 -8.30 24.91
CA ARG A 118 -6.27 -7.83 24.77
C ARG A 118 -6.73 -7.27 26.12
N ASN A 119 -7.35 -6.09 26.11
CA ASN A 119 -7.88 -5.41 27.30
C ASN A 119 -6.84 -5.20 28.42
N GLN A 120 -5.66 -4.69 28.06
CA GLN A 120 -4.66 -4.33 29.05
C GLN A 120 -5.21 -3.23 29.97
N ARG A 121 -5.11 -3.44 31.29
CA ARG A 121 -5.60 -2.48 32.29
C ARG A 121 -4.97 -1.11 32.04
N SER A 122 -5.80 -0.09 31.85
CA SER A 122 -5.39 1.30 31.59
C SER A 122 -4.72 1.96 32.79
N HIS A 123 -5.04 1.49 33.99
CA HIS A 123 -4.49 1.98 35.24
C HIS A 123 -3.49 0.98 35.81
N LYS A 124 -2.31 1.49 36.21
CA LYS A 124 -1.45 0.75 37.13
C LYS A 124 -2.18 0.69 38.47
N ILE A 125 -2.31 -0.50 39.04
CA ILE A 125 -2.66 -0.62 40.46
C ILE A 125 -1.44 -0.10 41.20
N ASN A 126 -1.58 1.06 41.84
CA ASN A 126 -0.61 1.52 42.81
C ASN A 126 -1.06 0.94 44.15
N ASP A 127 -0.23 0.08 44.74
CA ASP A 127 -0.35 -0.34 46.14
C ASP A 127 0.20 0.75 47.07
#